data_AF-A0AAW0TBA2-F1
#
_entry.id   AF-A0AAW0TBA2-F1
#
_cell.length_a   1.000
_cell.length_b   1.000
_cell.length_c   1.000
_cell.angle_alpha   90.00
_cell.angle_beta   90.00
_cell.angle_gamma   90.00
#
_symmetry.space_group_name_H-M   'P 1'
#
loop_
_entity.id
_entity.type
_entity.pdbx_description
1 polymer ?
#
loop_
_entity_poly.entity_id
_entity_poly.type
_entity_poly.pdbx_seq_one_letter_code
_entity_poly.pdbx_strand_id
1 'polypeptide(L)'
;MDPEKLDSCVKLGDEGGVRRLVRQGTPTESLVNKRSPLMRAAMGNRLGMARVLLDIGASVDFMNEEGWTALHVAAKHDAADVAEALLDAGADMEARSNSGRTPLAMACNQRKLTVAKKLLERGADTSTRDGTGWALLHQAARGGSLEVVRWLVEEVGVDPNYAPGGKTAKELADNKEHADVSKYLSDIAANLSRPKTTTQANPRVGSAARTTRDSKKIPGKGNSISEPSLDDDGPDRDLKVRLTRRLVQPGPDVYDTTTDPPGLVLLLNYITFSVEDIKDRQGAEYDTIKIKSVFQQMGYEVESYMDLTWEDTIWRIKEFSSSEHLKNVGCAIVVVSSHGGHDSSSFTTSDGQDISVSYLHQSFIKNRSREVREMAKIFIFQFCRGEVYPVRETDNSMDFSPKNIVSFYSTSDGFVAYRDPHSGSPFLSVMCEVLAERAFKDNLDDLFREVQRRYKVRGMGTTPEKQDLDFCKKFYFNPRLRK
;
A
#
# COMPACT_ATOMS: atom_id res chain seq x y z
N MET A 1 45.81 -15.59 18.19
CA MET A 1 44.55 -15.00 17.68
C MET A 1 44.61 -13.52 18.01
N ASP A 2 44.48 -12.63 17.02
CA ASP A 2 44.70 -11.18 17.21
C ASP A 2 43.47 -10.38 16.75
N PRO A 3 42.41 -10.32 17.59
CA PRO A 3 41.19 -9.58 17.27
C PRO A 3 41.42 -8.10 16.97
N GLU A 4 42.36 -7.45 17.67
CA GLU A 4 42.68 -6.02 17.49
C GLU A 4 43.32 -5.74 16.13
N LYS A 5 44.19 -6.64 15.65
CA LYS A 5 44.71 -6.54 14.27
C LYS A 5 43.61 -6.78 13.23
N LEU A 6 42.74 -7.76 13.44
CA LEU A 6 41.63 -8.02 12.52
C LEU A 6 40.69 -6.81 12.45
N ASP A 7 40.39 -6.23 13.61
CA ASP A 7 39.61 -5.01 13.75
C ASP A 7 40.23 -3.82 12.99
N SER A 8 41.54 -3.66 13.12
CA SER A 8 42.31 -2.64 12.43
C SER A 8 42.29 -2.84 10.92
N CYS A 9 42.43 -4.07 10.41
CA CYS A 9 42.30 -4.37 8.99
C CYS A 9 40.91 -4.00 8.45
N VAL A 10 39.83 -4.31 9.18
CA VAL A 10 38.45 -3.92 8.81
C VAL A 10 38.30 -2.39 8.77
N LYS A 11 38.84 -1.68 9.78
CA LYS A 11 38.86 -0.20 9.84
C LYS A 11 39.70 0.45 8.75
N LEU A 12 40.70 -0.24 8.21
CA LEU A 12 41.55 0.30 7.13
C LEU A 12 41.09 -0.15 5.74
N GLY A 13 40.19 -1.12 5.65
CA GLY A 13 39.78 -1.70 4.36
C GLY A 13 40.80 -2.69 3.80
N ASP A 14 41.70 -3.21 4.65
CA ASP A 14 42.73 -4.18 4.24
C ASP A 14 42.15 -5.59 4.13
N GLU A 15 41.49 -5.87 2.99
CA GLU A 15 40.88 -7.16 2.69
C GLU A 15 41.92 -8.30 2.73
N GLY A 16 43.13 -8.04 2.25
CA GLY A 16 44.23 -9.00 2.29
C GLY A 16 44.63 -9.36 3.72
N GLY A 17 44.72 -8.37 4.60
CA GLY A 17 44.96 -8.54 6.03
C GLY A 17 43.86 -9.33 6.72
N VAL A 18 42.59 -9.03 6.45
CA VAL A 18 41.44 -9.77 6.96
C VAL A 18 41.53 -11.25 6.57
N ARG A 19 41.69 -11.56 5.29
CA ARG A 19 41.78 -12.95 4.79
C ARG A 19 42.96 -13.69 5.38
N ARG A 20 44.13 -13.05 5.54
CA ARG A 20 45.30 -13.66 6.18
C ARG A 20 45.05 -13.99 7.65
N LEU A 21 44.50 -13.05 8.43
CA LEU A 21 44.28 -13.22 9.86
C LEU A 21 43.22 -14.28 10.17
N VAL A 22 42.16 -14.36 9.37
CA VAL A 22 41.13 -15.40 9.51
C VAL A 22 41.70 -16.78 9.14
N ARG A 23 42.49 -16.90 8.06
CA ARG A 23 43.20 -18.15 7.72
C ARG A 23 44.19 -18.60 8.80
N GLN A 24 44.79 -17.66 9.52
CA GLN A 24 45.66 -17.95 10.68
C GLN A 24 44.87 -18.31 11.95
N GLY A 25 43.53 -18.41 11.87
CA GLY A 25 42.67 -18.85 12.95
C GLY A 25 42.13 -17.74 13.84
N THR A 26 42.17 -16.46 13.42
CA THR A 26 41.47 -15.40 14.16
C THR A 26 39.96 -15.48 13.86
N PRO A 27 39.09 -15.71 14.86
CA PRO A 27 37.66 -15.88 14.63
C PRO A 27 37.01 -14.59 14.10
N THR A 28 36.11 -14.73 13.12
CA THR A 28 35.29 -13.63 12.57
C THR A 28 34.30 -13.04 13.57
N GLU A 29 34.03 -13.76 14.65
CA GLU A 29 33.11 -13.33 15.72
C GLU A 29 33.84 -12.70 16.92
N SER A 30 35.15 -12.49 16.81
CA SER A 30 35.92 -11.85 17.89
C SER A 30 35.43 -10.41 18.11
N LEU A 31 35.03 -10.09 19.34
CA LEU A 31 34.51 -8.77 19.68
C LEU A 31 35.64 -7.81 20.07
N VAL A 32 35.70 -6.64 19.42
CA VAL A 32 36.52 -5.51 19.84
C VAL A 32 35.61 -4.31 20.07
N ASN A 33 35.64 -3.75 21.28
CA ASN A 33 34.67 -2.73 21.71
C ASN A 33 33.21 -3.13 21.43
N LYS A 34 32.87 -4.38 21.82
CA LYS A 34 31.54 -5.01 21.67
C LYS A 34 31.02 -5.14 20.23
N ARG A 35 31.90 -5.15 19.24
CA ARG A 35 31.53 -5.30 17.83
C ARG A 35 32.35 -6.40 17.17
N SER A 36 31.67 -7.27 16.41
CA SER A 36 32.36 -8.17 15.50
C SER A 36 32.93 -7.39 14.31
N PRO A 37 33.92 -7.95 13.59
CA PRO A 37 34.35 -7.50 12.27
C PRO A 37 33.19 -7.09 11.35
N LEU A 38 32.14 -7.91 11.23
CA LEU A 38 31.00 -7.64 10.35
C LEU A 38 30.17 -6.44 10.82
N MET A 39 29.94 -6.32 12.14
CA MET A 39 29.33 -5.13 12.73
C MET A 39 30.18 -3.87 12.49
N ARG A 40 31.50 -3.99 12.48
CA ARG A 40 32.36 -2.84 12.19
C ARG A 40 32.30 -2.40 10.74
N ALA A 41 32.23 -3.36 9.81
CA ALA A 41 32.00 -3.05 8.39
C ALA A 41 30.65 -2.34 8.20
N ALA A 42 29.58 -2.80 8.87
CA ALA A 42 28.28 -2.13 8.88
C ALA A 42 28.32 -0.73 9.48
N MET A 43 28.99 -0.54 10.62
CA MET A 43 29.14 0.77 11.26
C MET A 43 29.85 1.80 10.36
N GLY A 44 30.80 1.35 9.55
CA GLY A 44 31.55 2.19 8.61
C GLY A 44 30.95 2.28 7.21
N ASN A 45 29.76 1.70 6.97
CA ASN A 45 29.15 1.53 5.65
C ASN A 45 30.12 0.99 4.58
N ARG A 46 30.88 -0.05 4.93
CA ARG A 46 31.93 -0.62 4.07
C ARG A 46 31.44 -1.87 3.36
N LEU A 47 30.69 -1.69 2.27
CA LEU A 47 30.11 -2.80 1.50
C LEU A 47 31.15 -3.85 1.08
N GLY A 48 32.28 -3.43 0.50
CA GLY A 48 33.32 -4.37 0.06
C GLY A 48 33.85 -5.24 1.21
N MET A 49 34.12 -4.61 2.36
CA MET A 49 34.59 -5.33 3.55
C MET A 49 33.51 -6.24 4.15
N ALA A 50 32.25 -5.80 4.16
CA ALA A 50 31.14 -6.64 4.61
C ALA A 50 31.01 -7.91 3.75
N ARG A 51 31.07 -7.78 2.42
CA ARG A 51 31.08 -8.92 1.49
C ARG A 51 32.26 -9.84 1.72
N VAL A 52 33.47 -9.31 1.87
CA VAL A 52 34.66 -10.11 2.18
C VAL A 52 34.49 -10.92 3.46
N LEU A 53 33.93 -10.33 4.51
CA LEU A 53 33.69 -11.00 5.78
C LEU A 53 32.62 -12.10 5.66
N LEU A 54 31.53 -11.85 4.94
CA LEU A 54 30.51 -12.86 4.64
C LEU A 54 31.09 -14.02 3.81
N ASP A 55 31.87 -13.72 2.77
CA ASP A 55 32.51 -14.72 1.90
C ASP A 55 33.46 -15.66 2.64
N ILE A 56 34.11 -15.18 3.71
CA ILE A 56 35.02 -16.00 4.54
C ILE A 56 34.31 -16.65 5.73
N GLY A 57 32.98 -16.60 5.77
CA GLY A 57 32.15 -17.34 6.72
C GLY A 57 31.84 -16.60 8.04
N ALA A 58 31.87 -15.27 8.06
CA ALA A 58 31.34 -14.53 9.20
C ALA A 58 29.85 -14.82 9.37
N SER A 59 29.41 -15.08 10.61
CA SER A 59 28.01 -15.36 10.92
C SER A 59 27.17 -14.09 10.77
N VAL A 60 26.24 -14.10 9.82
CA VAL A 60 25.40 -12.94 9.49
C VAL A 60 24.55 -12.47 10.69
N ASP A 61 24.05 -13.43 11.49
CA ASP A 61 23.21 -13.18 12.66
C ASP A 61 23.96 -13.28 13.99
N PHE A 62 25.30 -13.16 13.97
CA PHE A 62 26.04 -13.11 15.23
C PHE A 62 25.60 -11.90 16.06
N MET A 63 25.29 -12.15 17.34
CA MET A 63 24.84 -11.14 18.28
C MET A 63 25.95 -10.75 19.25
N ASN A 64 26.09 -9.45 19.51
CA ASN A 64 26.93 -8.97 20.61
C ASN A 64 26.19 -9.05 21.96
N GLU A 65 26.85 -8.59 23.02
CA GLU A 65 26.28 -8.57 24.38
C GLU A 65 24.97 -7.78 24.53
N GLU A 66 24.65 -6.89 23.58
CA GLU A 66 23.42 -6.07 23.57
C GLU A 66 22.31 -6.71 22.71
N GLY A 67 22.56 -7.92 22.17
CA GLY A 67 21.68 -8.62 21.25
C GLY A 67 21.68 -8.01 19.84
N TRP A 68 22.66 -7.16 19.51
CA TRP A 68 22.68 -6.52 18.20
C TRP A 68 23.37 -7.43 17.19
N THR A 69 22.73 -7.60 16.03
CA THR A 69 23.32 -8.19 14.82
C THR A 69 24.00 -7.13 13.96
N ALA A 70 24.72 -7.53 12.92
CA ALA A 70 25.26 -6.59 11.93
C ALA A 70 24.15 -5.74 11.28
N LEU A 71 22.94 -6.29 11.09
CA LEU A 71 21.80 -5.59 10.51
C LEU A 71 21.26 -4.49 11.44
N HIS A 72 21.25 -4.70 12.76
CA HIS A 72 20.96 -3.64 13.73
C HIS A 72 21.97 -2.48 13.65
N VAL A 73 23.25 -2.80 13.47
CA VAL A 73 24.31 -1.79 13.36
C VAL A 73 24.15 -1.02 12.04
N ALA A 74 23.85 -1.71 10.94
CA ALA A 74 23.57 -1.06 9.65
C ALA A 74 22.36 -0.11 9.76
N ALA A 75 21.27 -0.55 10.38
CA ALA A 75 20.08 0.26 10.66
C ALA A 75 20.37 1.49 11.52
N LYS A 76 21.22 1.37 12.53
CA LYS A 76 21.62 2.51 13.37
C LYS A 76 22.47 3.53 12.62
N HIS A 77 23.31 3.08 11.69
CA HIS A 77 24.30 3.91 11.00
C HIS A 77 23.91 4.33 9.57
N ASP A 78 22.69 4.01 9.13
CA ASP A 78 22.17 4.28 7.78
C ASP A 78 23.00 3.61 6.66
N ALA A 79 23.56 2.44 6.94
CA ALA A 79 24.39 1.70 5.98
C ALA A 79 23.50 0.85 5.05
N ALA A 80 22.75 1.50 4.16
CA ALA A 80 21.75 0.86 3.28
C ALA A 80 22.34 -0.26 2.42
N ASP A 81 23.49 -0.02 1.77
CA ASP A 81 24.12 -1.03 0.91
C ASP A 81 24.61 -2.24 1.71
N VAL A 82 25.12 -2.00 2.93
CA VAL A 82 25.52 -3.10 3.82
C VAL A 82 24.29 -3.84 4.34
N ALA A 83 23.21 -3.14 4.68
CA ALA A 83 21.95 -3.78 5.09
C ALA A 83 21.40 -4.70 3.98
N GLU A 84 21.41 -4.23 2.74
CA GLU A 84 21.05 -5.02 1.56
C GLU A 84 21.93 -6.27 1.42
N ALA A 85 23.26 -6.13 1.49
CA ALA A 85 24.17 -7.27 1.41
C ALA A 85 23.99 -8.27 2.56
N LEU A 86 23.64 -7.81 3.76
CA LEU A 86 23.35 -8.68 4.90
C LEU A 86 22.05 -9.45 4.68
N LEU A 87 21.00 -8.81 4.17
CA LEU A 87 19.73 -9.45 3.85
C LEU A 87 19.88 -10.48 2.71
N ASP A 88 20.67 -10.17 1.69
CA ASP A 88 21.00 -11.12 0.61
C ASP A 88 21.77 -12.34 1.13
N ALA A 89 22.56 -12.16 2.19
CA ALA A 89 23.24 -13.23 2.91
C ALA A 89 22.35 -13.96 3.93
N GLY A 90 21.05 -13.65 3.97
CA GLY A 90 20.07 -14.33 4.82
C GLY A 90 19.99 -13.82 6.26
N ALA A 91 20.39 -12.57 6.53
CA ALA A 91 20.21 -11.97 7.84
C ALA A 91 18.76 -12.02 8.30
N ASP A 92 18.54 -12.39 9.57
CA ASP A 92 17.22 -12.30 10.20
C ASP A 92 16.80 -10.83 10.36
N MET A 93 15.85 -10.43 9.53
CA MET A 93 15.29 -9.08 9.50
C MET A 93 14.48 -8.75 10.75
N GLU A 94 13.97 -9.77 11.45
CA GLU A 94 13.16 -9.64 12.66
C GLU A 94 13.94 -9.95 13.94
N ALA A 95 15.26 -10.08 13.84
CA ALA A 95 16.15 -10.29 14.97
C ALA A 95 15.91 -9.24 16.05
N ARG A 96 15.87 -9.67 17.33
CA ARG A 96 15.54 -8.77 18.44
C ARG A 96 16.75 -8.50 19.31
N SER A 97 17.12 -7.22 19.45
CA SER A 97 18.05 -6.78 20.50
C SER A 97 17.54 -7.11 21.91
N ASN A 98 18.41 -6.99 22.92
CA ASN A 98 18.00 -7.18 24.33
C ASN A 98 16.89 -6.22 24.78
N SER A 99 16.73 -5.09 24.09
CA SER A 99 15.63 -4.15 24.30
C SER A 99 14.33 -4.52 23.57
N GLY A 100 14.31 -5.66 22.88
CA GLY A 100 13.20 -6.15 22.07
C GLY A 100 13.01 -5.42 20.73
N ARG A 101 13.92 -4.52 20.34
CA ARG A 101 13.85 -3.77 19.08
C ARG A 101 14.40 -4.61 17.93
N THR A 102 13.71 -4.57 16.79
CA THR A 102 14.15 -5.07 15.49
C THR A 102 15.06 -4.05 14.79
N PRO A 103 15.79 -4.43 13.72
CA PRO A 103 16.51 -3.50 12.85
C PRO A 103 15.63 -2.35 12.35
N LEU A 104 14.39 -2.60 11.91
CA LEU A 104 13.48 -1.54 11.46
C LEU A 104 13.13 -0.57 12.60
N ALA A 105 12.81 -1.10 13.78
CA ALA A 105 12.57 -0.27 14.97
C ALA A 105 13.81 0.55 15.37
N MET A 106 15.01 -0.01 15.21
CA MET A 106 16.26 0.70 15.42
C MET A 106 16.44 1.83 14.40
N ALA A 107 16.23 1.58 13.11
CA ALA A 107 16.32 2.61 12.06
C ALA A 107 15.35 3.77 12.34
N CYS A 108 14.10 3.45 12.71
CA CYS A 108 13.11 4.45 13.09
C CYS A 108 13.58 5.29 14.29
N ASN A 109 14.08 4.63 15.34
CA ASN A 109 14.59 5.34 16.53
C ASN A 109 15.81 6.22 16.24
N GLN A 110 16.66 5.79 15.31
CA GLN A 110 17.92 6.44 14.96
C GLN A 110 17.77 7.43 13.79
N ARG A 111 16.53 7.67 13.34
CA ARG A 111 16.20 8.65 12.29
C ARG A 111 16.76 8.28 10.91
N LYS A 112 16.88 6.98 10.64
CA LYS A 112 17.54 6.44 9.43
C LYS A 112 16.50 6.01 8.40
N LEU A 113 15.94 6.98 7.69
CA LEU A 113 14.84 6.72 6.76
C LEU A 113 15.26 5.82 5.60
N THR A 114 16.47 6.01 5.06
CA THR A 114 16.98 5.22 3.91
C THR A 114 16.98 3.72 4.23
N VAL A 115 17.60 3.33 5.34
CA VAL A 115 17.58 1.92 5.76
C VAL A 115 16.18 1.47 6.20
N ALA A 116 15.37 2.34 6.83
CA ALA A 116 14.00 1.99 7.21
C ALA A 116 13.13 1.63 6.00
N LYS A 117 13.19 2.42 4.91
CA LYS A 117 12.50 2.14 3.65
C LYS A 117 12.99 0.83 3.03
N LYS A 118 14.32 0.64 2.96
CA LYS A 118 14.92 -0.61 2.43
C LYS A 118 14.49 -1.85 3.21
N LEU A 119 14.44 -1.78 4.54
CA LEU A 119 13.95 -2.88 5.36
C LEU A 119 12.47 -3.18 5.10
N LEU A 120 11.64 -2.14 4.96
CA LEU A 120 10.22 -2.31 4.65
C LEU A 120 10.01 -2.89 3.24
N GLU A 121 10.76 -2.44 2.23
CA GLU A 121 10.74 -2.98 0.87
C GLU A 121 11.04 -4.48 0.84
N ARG A 122 11.89 -4.94 1.77
CA ARG A 122 12.24 -6.36 1.93
C ARG A 122 11.23 -7.14 2.79
N GLY A 123 10.17 -6.49 3.27
CA GLY A 123 9.06 -7.13 3.99
C GLY A 123 9.16 -7.08 5.52
N ALA A 124 9.94 -6.17 6.11
CA ALA A 124 10.03 -6.03 7.57
C ALA A 124 8.66 -5.77 8.22
N ASP A 125 8.39 -6.41 9.35
CA ASP A 125 7.11 -6.29 10.04
C ASP A 125 6.97 -4.95 10.78
N THR A 126 5.93 -4.21 10.43
CA THR A 126 5.59 -2.91 11.03
C THR A 126 4.76 -3.03 12.31
N SER A 127 4.21 -4.22 12.58
CA SER A 127 3.44 -4.54 13.77
C SER A 127 4.33 -4.84 15.00
N THR A 128 5.65 -4.80 14.83
CA THR A 128 6.62 -5.09 15.88
C THR A 128 6.52 -4.13 17.08
N ARG A 129 6.78 -4.67 18.27
CA ARG A 129 6.78 -3.94 19.55
C ARG A 129 8.05 -4.23 20.34
N ASP A 130 8.71 -3.22 20.89
CA ASP A 130 9.91 -3.44 21.71
C ASP A 130 9.57 -4.06 23.08
N GLY A 131 10.58 -4.32 23.92
CA GLY A 131 10.40 -4.90 25.25
C GLY A 131 9.59 -4.04 26.22
N THR A 132 9.30 -2.78 25.87
CA THR A 132 8.40 -1.88 26.62
C THR A 132 7.00 -1.80 26.02
N GLY A 133 6.73 -2.53 24.93
CA GLY A 133 5.47 -2.51 24.19
C GLY A 133 5.35 -1.36 23.18
N TRP A 134 6.42 -0.62 22.93
CA TRP A 134 6.42 0.53 22.02
C TRP A 134 6.49 0.11 20.55
N ALA A 135 5.62 0.69 19.72
CA ALA A 135 5.58 0.48 18.27
C ALA A 135 6.61 1.35 17.52
N LEU A 136 6.72 1.16 16.21
CA LEU A 136 7.61 1.95 15.34
C LEU A 136 7.39 3.47 15.48
N LEU A 137 6.14 3.91 15.57
CA LEU A 137 5.84 5.34 15.71
C LEU A 137 6.38 5.92 17.02
N HIS A 138 6.30 5.19 18.13
CA HIS A 138 6.92 5.58 19.39
C HIS A 138 8.44 5.67 19.25
N GLN A 139 9.06 4.72 18.55
CA GLN A 139 10.50 4.75 18.31
C GLN A 139 10.91 5.98 17.51
N ALA A 140 10.19 6.28 16.42
CA ALA A 140 10.42 7.44 15.57
C ALA A 140 10.19 8.75 16.32
N ALA A 141 9.11 8.84 17.10
CA ALA A 141 8.80 10.01 17.92
C ALA A 141 9.84 10.23 19.02
N ARG A 142 10.34 9.17 19.66
CA ARG A 142 11.49 9.25 20.59
C ARG A 142 12.76 9.74 19.91
N GLY A 143 12.97 9.32 18.66
CA GLY A 143 14.11 9.73 17.82
C GLY A 143 14.02 11.18 17.36
N GLY A 144 12.82 11.74 17.27
CA GLY A 144 12.60 13.13 16.87
C GLY A 144 12.77 13.40 15.37
N SER A 145 12.59 12.37 14.52
CA SER A 145 12.61 12.59 13.07
C SER A 145 11.19 12.76 12.55
N LEU A 146 10.81 14.01 12.27
CA LEU A 146 9.54 14.31 11.62
C LEU A 146 9.40 13.59 10.27
N GLU A 147 10.48 13.44 9.52
CA GLU A 147 10.50 12.76 8.23
C GLU A 147 10.10 11.27 8.37
N VAL A 148 10.68 10.56 9.34
CA VAL A 148 10.33 9.17 9.62
C VAL A 148 8.92 9.06 10.18
N VAL A 149 8.50 10.00 11.02
CA VAL A 149 7.14 10.03 11.57
C VAL A 149 6.10 10.23 10.46
N ARG A 150 6.32 11.16 9.53
CA ARG A 150 5.45 11.34 8.35
C ARG A 150 5.42 10.09 7.51
N TRP A 151 6.57 9.54 7.16
CA TRP A 151 6.67 8.30 6.41
C TRP A 151 5.84 7.16 7.05
N LEU A 152 5.95 6.97 8.38
CA LEU A 152 5.19 5.95 9.08
C LEU A 152 3.67 6.22 9.09
N VAL A 153 3.24 7.46 9.25
CA VAL A 153 1.80 7.80 9.32
C VAL A 153 1.16 7.85 7.93
N GLU A 154 1.84 8.45 6.96
CA GLU A 154 1.32 8.77 5.63
C GLU A 154 1.55 7.62 4.63
N GLU A 155 2.75 7.05 4.57
CA GLU A 155 3.08 5.99 3.61
C GLU A 155 2.82 4.58 4.20
N VAL A 156 3.17 4.35 5.47
CA VAL A 156 2.99 3.03 6.11
C VAL A 156 1.61 2.85 6.74
N GLY A 157 0.95 3.94 7.15
CA GLY A 157 -0.41 3.91 7.71
C GLY A 157 -0.49 3.44 9.17
N VAL A 158 0.52 3.72 9.99
CA VAL A 158 0.50 3.36 11.42
C VAL A 158 -0.44 4.28 12.23
N ASP A 159 -1.17 3.71 13.19
CA ASP A 159 -2.12 4.49 14.04
C ASP A 159 -1.38 5.53 14.91
N PRO A 160 -1.63 6.85 14.69
CA PRO A 160 -0.97 7.92 15.43
C PRO A 160 -1.40 8.03 16.90
N ASN A 161 -2.56 7.45 17.25
CA ASN A 161 -3.12 7.50 18.61
C ASN A 161 -2.84 6.22 19.41
N TYR A 162 -2.09 5.26 18.84
CA TYR A 162 -1.71 4.05 19.55
C TYR A 162 -0.92 4.40 20.83
N ALA A 163 -1.43 3.95 21.98
CA ALA A 163 -0.94 4.34 23.31
C ALA A 163 -0.67 3.12 24.23
N PRO A 164 0.35 2.31 23.94
CA PRO A 164 0.74 1.21 24.82
C PRO A 164 1.17 1.76 26.18
N GLY A 165 0.62 1.19 27.26
CA GLY A 165 0.89 1.64 28.62
C GLY A 165 0.40 3.07 28.93
N GLY A 166 -0.53 3.60 28.13
CA GLY A 166 -1.11 4.93 28.28
C GLY A 166 -0.25 6.07 27.76
N LYS A 167 0.84 5.78 27.03
CA LYS A 167 1.67 6.82 26.41
C LYS A 167 1.59 6.82 24.89
N THR A 168 1.14 7.94 24.30
CA THR A 168 1.10 8.13 22.85
C THR A 168 2.49 8.45 22.29
N ALA A 169 2.67 8.28 20.97
CA ALA A 169 3.89 8.74 20.30
C ALA A 169 4.11 10.26 20.46
N LYS A 170 3.02 11.03 20.46
CA LYS A 170 3.05 12.48 20.71
C LYS A 170 3.58 12.81 22.10
N GLU A 171 3.06 12.19 23.14
CA GLU A 171 3.55 12.41 24.51
C GLU A 171 5.03 12.05 24.66
N LEU A 172 5.51 11.06 23.90
CA LEU A 172 6.91 10.70 23.88
C LEU A 172 7.77 11.76 23.16
N ALA A 173 7.26 12.36 22.09
CA ALA A 173 7.88 13.52 21.43
C ALA A 173 7.91 14.75 22.37
N ASP A 174 6.82 15.02 23.09
CA ASP A 174 6.73 16.12 24.07
C ASP A 174 7.77 15.95 25.18
N ASN A 175 7.85 14.75 25.76
CA ASN A 175 8.83 14.42 26.81
C ASN A 175 10.30 14.48 26.32
N LYS A 176 10.52 14.47 25.01
CA LYS A 176 11.84 14.58 24.38
C LYS A 176 12.08 15.93 23.71
N GLU A 177 11.15 16.87 23.87
CA GLU A 177 11.21 18.24 23.34
C GLU A 177 11.26 18.30 21.79
N HIS A 178 10.71 17.29 21.10
CA HIS A 178 10.61 17.25 19.64
C HIS A 178 9.36 17.98 19.14
N ALA A 179 9.37 19.31 19.25
CA ALA A 179 8.20 20.16 19.05
C ALA A 179 7.53 20.02 17.68
N ASP A 180 8.31 19.75 16.63
CA ASP A 180 7.84 19.57 15.25
C ASP A 180 7.06 18.26 15.07
N VAL A 181 7.58 17.16 15.63
CA VAL A 181 6.89 15.86 15.72
C VAL A 181 5.63 15.97 16.57
N SER A 182 5.73 16.60 17.75
CA SER A 182 4.59 16.83 18.64
C SER A 182 3.48 17.63 17.99
N LYS A 183 3.83 18.70 17.27
CA LYS A 183 2.89 19.52 16.52
C LYS A 183 2.22 18.69 15.44
N TYR A 184 3.00 18.00 14.60
CA TYR A 184 2.47 17.16 13.54
C TYR A 184 1.49 16.09 14.08
N LEU A 185 1.87 15.35 15.12
CA LEU A 185 0.99 14.34 15.72
C LEU A 185 -0.24 14.96 16.39
N SER A 186 -0.15 16.20 16.90
CA SER A 186 -1.31 16.94 17.42
C SER A 186 -2.27 17.35 16.31
N ASP A 187 -1.76 17.82 15.18
CA ASP A 187 -2.56 18.24 14.03
C ASP A 187 -3.32 17.03 13.46
N ILE A 188 -2.66 15.88 13.34
CA ILE A 188 -3.29 14.61 12.94
C ILE A 188 -4.37 14.18 13.95
N ALA A 189 -4.11 14.23 15.26
CA ALA A 189 -5.09 13.87 16.28
C ALA A 189 -6.30 14.84 16.38
N ALA A 190 -6.07 16.14 16.14
CA ALA A 190 -7.12 17.15 16.13
C ALA A 190 -8.07 16.97 14.94
N ASN A 191 -7.56 16.57 13.79
CA ASN A 191 -8.37 16.25 12.62
C ASN A 191 -9.25 15.01 12.85
N LEU A 192 -8.76 14.04 13.63
CA LEU A 192 -9.50 12.81 13.98
C LEU A 192 -10.60 13.01 15.05
N SER A 193 -10.62 14.13 15.79
CA SER A 193 -11.46 14.31 16.99
C SER A 193 -12.64 15.30 16.87
N ARG A 194 -12.83 15.98 15.73
CA ARG A 194 -13.96 16.94 15.54
C ARG A 194 -15.33 16.24 15.39
N PRO A 195 -16.35 16.55 16.24
CA PRO A 195 -17.70 16.03 16.07
C PRO A 195 -18.48 16.77 14.98
N LYS A 196 -19.22 16.02 14.14
CA LYS A 196 -20.11 16.52 13.09
C LYS A 196 -21.30 17.29 13.70
N THR A 197 -21.37 18.61 13.55
CA THR A 197 -22.55 19.39 13.91
C THR A 197 -23.66 19.24 12.87
N THR A 198 -24.78 18.70 13.31
CA THR A 198 -26.07 18.60 12.60
C THR A 198 -26.70 19.98 12.40
N THR A 199 -26.96 20.39 11.16
CA THR A 199 -27.79 21.57 10.85
C THR A 199 -29.25 21.15 10.73
N GLN A 200 -30.06 21.51 11.72
CA GLN A 200 -31.52 21.49 11.68
C GLN A 200 -32.09 22.76 11.03
N ALA A 201 -33.13 22.54 10.24
CA ALA A 201 -34.32 23.37 9.99
C ALA A 201 -34.21 24.92 10.03
N ASN A 202 -34.47 25.49 8.86
CA ASN A 202 -34.82 26.88 8.58
C ASN A 202 -36.16 27.29 9.26
N PRO A 203 -36.34 28.58 9.64
CA PRO A 203 -37.52 29.27 9.13
C PRO A 203 -37.35 30.75 8.75
N ARG A 204 -38.00 31.07 7.60
CA ARG A 204 -38.82 32.25 7.27
C ARG A 204 -38.18 33.63 7.00
N VAL A 205 -38.11 33.94 5.70
CA VAL A 205 -38.79 35.02 4.92
C VAL A 205 -39.04 36.39 5.59
N GLY A 206 -38.54 37.45 4.93
CA GLY A 206 -39.11 38.80 5.01
C GLY A 206 -38.70 39.74 3.84
N SER A 207 -39.70 40.13 3.03
CA SER A 207 -39.91 41.38 2.22
C SER A 207 -38.92 41.77 1.09
N ALA A 208 -39.31 41.84 -0.20
CA ALA A 208 -40.07 42.88 -0.95
C ALA A 208 -39.26 44.20 -1.14
N ALA A 209 -39.13 44.90 -2.28
CA ALA A 209 -39.82 44.94 -3.59
C ALA A 209 -39.07 45.82 -4.64
N ARG A 210 -39.38 45.65 -5.96
CA ARG A 210 -39.50 46.65 -7.09
C ARG A 210 -38.24 47.47 -7.51
N THR A 211 -37.97 47.92 -8.76
CA THR A 211 -38.69 48.08 -10.05
C THR A 211 -37.71 48.52 -11.19
N THR A 212 -37.92 47.98 -12.41
CA THR A 212 -37.92 48.56 -13.80
C THR A 212 -36.76 49.39 -14.44
N ARG A 213 -36.35 48.89 -15.62
CA ARG A 213 -36.25 49.49 -17.00
C ARG A 213 -35.05 50.30 -17.54
N ASP A 214 -34.73 49.90 -18.78
CA ASP A 214 -34.29 50.64 -19.98
C ASP A 214 -32.79 50.82 -20.35
N SER A 215 -32.61 50.99 -21.67
CA SER A 215 -31.59 50.41 -22.56
C SER A 215 -30.69 51.43 -23.28
N LYS A 216 -29.41 51.10 -23.55
CA LYS A 216 -28.69 51.20 -24.87
C LYS A 216 -27.14 51.32 -24.77
N LYS A 217 -26.48 50.48 -25.60
CA LYS A 217 -25.19 50.60 -26.34
C LYS A 217 -23.79 50.57 -25.65
N ILE A 218 -22.97 49.71 -26.26
CA ILE A 218 -21.60 49.14 -26.07
C ILE A 218 -20.48 50.15 -26.50
N PRO A 219 -19.16 50.08 -26.14
CA PRO A 219 -18.33 48.92 -25.72
C PRO A 219 -17.38 49.10 -24.52
N GLY A 220 -16.94 47.98 -23.95
CA GLY A 220 -15.61 47.86 -23.36
C GLY A 220 -15.55 47.10 -22.03
N LYS A 221 -14.75 46.03 -22.05
CA LYS A 221 -14.13 45.33 -20.91
C LYS A 221 -14.99 44.36 -20.08
N GLY A 222 -14.58 43.09 -20.18
CA GLY A 222 -14.51 42.11 -19.10
C GLY A 222 -15.78 41.85 -18.30
N ASN A 223 -16.55 40.82 -18.71
CA ASN A 223 -17.48 40.16 -17.80
C ASN A 223 -17.01 38.74 -17.52
N SER A 224 -16.34 38.59 -16.39
CA SER A 224 -16.38 37.41 -15.54
C SER A 224 -17.84 37.11 -15.20
N ILE A 225 -18.34 35.98 -15.68
CA ILE A 225 -19.57 35.38 -15.16
C ILE A 225 -19.18 34.79 -13.81
N SER A 226 -19.68 35.38 -12.72
CA SER A 226 -19.63 34.77 -11.40
C SER A 226 -20.50 33.53 -11.41
N GLU A 227 -19.83 32.38 -11.56
CA GLU A 227 -20.34 31.04 -11.29
C GLU A 227 -20.89 30.97 -9.85
N PRO A 228 -21.95 30.19 -9.60
CA PRO A 228 -22.31 29.84 -8.24
C PRO A 228 -21.13 29.08 -7.63
N SER A 229 -20.65 29.56 -6.48
CA SER A 229 -19.55 28.96 -5.73
C SER A 229 -19.80 27.47 -5.54
N LEU A 230 -18.97 26.67 -6.21
CA LEU A 230 -18.69 25.30 -5.84
C LEU A 230 -18.09 25.37 -4.44
N ASP A 231 -18.90 25.11 -3.42
CA ASP A 231 -18.40 24.67 -2.12
C ASP A 231 -17.81 23.28 -2.35
N ASP A 232 -16.56 23.30 -2.82
CA ASP A 232 -15.68 22.16 -3.08
C ASP A 232 -15.16 21.66 -1.73
N ASP A 233 -15.99 20.85 -1.06
CA ASP A 233 -15.61 20.11 0.14
C ASP A 233 -14.54 19.08 -0.21
N GLY A 234 -13.28 19.38 0.14
CA GLY A 234 -12.08 18.61 -0.22
C GLY A 234 -12.05 17.11 0.17
N PRO A 235 -11.01 16.38 -0.28
CA PRO A 235 -11.00 14.92 -0.44
C PRO A 235 -10.82 14.08 0.85
N ASP A 236 -10.93 14.71 2.02
CA ASP A 236 -10.45 14.20 3.31
C ASP A 236 -11.57 13.60 4.19
N ARG A 237 -12.39 12.71 3.61
CA ARG A 237 -13.24 11.82 4.41
C ARG A 237 -12.56 10.48 4.55
N ASP A 238 -12.11 10.15 5.76
CA ASP A 238 -11.94 8.77 6.20
C ASP A 238 -13.24 8.01 5.91
N LEU A 239 -13.22 7.16 4.88
CA LEU A 239 -14.35 6.33 4.50
C LEU A 239 -14.57 5.28 5.58
N LYS A 240 -15.52 5.54 6.48
CA LYS A 240 -15.90 4.59 7.51
C LYS A 240 -16.81 3.52 6.94
N VAL A 241 -16.29 2.31 6.84
CA VAL A 241 -17.05 1.14 6.37
C VAL A 241 -18.09 0.74 7.40
N ARG A 242 -19.32 0.52 6.92
CA ARG A 242 -20.38 -0.08 7.73
C ARG A 242 -20.20 -1.59 7.78
N LEU A 243 -20.15 -2.15 8.98
CA LEU A 243 -19.99 -3.58 9.18
C LEU A 243 -21.35 -4.29 9.22
N THR A 244 -21.33 -5.55 8.80
CA THR A 244 -22.49 -6.44 8.80
C THR A 244 -22.66 -7.07 10.17
N ARG A 245 -23.88 -7.06 10.72
CA ARG A 245 -24.19 -7.75 12.00
C ARG A 245 -24.37 -9.25 11.84
N ARG A 246 -24.86 -9.69 10.68
CA ARG A 246 -25.10 -11.10 10.35
C ARG A 246 -24.69 -11.34 8.90
N LEU A 247 -23.68 -12.19 8.71
CA LEU A 247 -23.15 -12.49 7.38
C LEU A 247 -24.23 -13.15 6.52
N VAL A 248 -24.30 -12.72 5.27
CA VAL A 248 -25.07 -13.40 4.23
C VAL A 248 -24.42 -14.76 3.99
N GLN A 249 -25.20 -15.83 4.16
CA GLN A 249 -24.73 -17.20 4.05
C GLN A 249 -24.60 -17.62 2.58
N PRO A 250 -23.63 -18.48 2.22
CA PRO A 250 -23.53 -19.05 0.88
C PRO A 250 -24.75 -19.90 0.52
N GLY A 251 -25.00 -20.05 -0.77
CA GLY A 251 -26.08 -20.88 -1.29
C GLY A 251 -25.97 -21.11 -2.80
N PRO A 252 -26.97 -21.76 -3.42
CA PRO A 252 -26.96 -22.01 -4.86
C PRO A 252 -26.76 -20.74 -5.70
N ASP A 253 -27.36 -19.63 -5.25
CA ASP A 253 -27.36 -18.34 -5.95
C ASP A 253 -26.48 -17.28 -5.27
N VAL A 254 -25.64 -17.65 -4.29
CA VAL A 254 -24.83 -16.72 -3.50
C VAL A 254 -23.41 -17.26 -3.33
N TYR A 255 -22.40 -16.50 -3.73
CA TYR A 255 -21.00 -16.86 -3.50
C TYR A 255 -20.67 -16.92 -2.01
N ASP A 256 -19.78 -17.84 -1.64
CA ASP A 256 -19.28 -17.91 -0.27
C ASP A 256 -18.24 -16.82 -0.04
N THR A 257 -18.55 -15.90 0.88
CA THR A 257 -17.61 -14.90 1.41
C THR A 257 -17.65 -14.90 2.94
N THR A 258 -17.95 -16.05 3.55
CA THR A 258 -18.02 -16.24 5.01
C THR A 258 -16.71 -16.69 5.64
N THR A 259 -15.71 -17.03 4.83
CA THR A 259 -14.31 -17.35 5.20
C THR A 259 -13.61 -16.21 5.94
N ASP A 260 -12.56 -16.44 6.72
CA ASP A 260 -11.78 -15.34 7.34
C ASP A 260 -10.31 -15.45 6.90
N PRO A 261 -9.79 -14.58 6.01
CA PRO A 261 -10.46 -13.38 5.47
C PRO A 261 -11.56 -13.74 4.44
N PRO A 262 -12.50 -12.82 4.13
CA PRO A 262 -13.54 -13.05 3.13
C PRO A 262 -12.96 -13.25 1.71
N GLY A 263 -11.84 -12.60 1.43
CA GLY A 263 -11.19 -12.59 0.14
C GLY A 263 -9.81 -11.94 0.20
N LEU A 264 -9.03 -12.14 -0.85
CA LEU A 264 -7.76 -11.46 -1.08
C LEU A 264 -7.92 -10.38 -2.15
N VAL A 265 -7.21 -9.27 -1.98
CA VAL A 265 -7.18 -8.14 -2.90
C VAL A 265 -5.75 -7.92 -3.37
N LEU A 266 -5.52 -7.98 -4.69
CA LEU A 266 -4.29 -7.53 -5.33
C LEU A 266 -4.53 -6.14 -5.93
N LEU A 267 -3.80 -5.14 -5.45
CA LEU A 267 -3.86 -3.78 -5.95
C LEU A 267 -2.56 -3.42 -6.68
N LEU A 268 -2.65 -3.21 -7.99
CA LEU A 268 -1.55 -2.76 -8.84
C LEU A 268 -1.79 -1.29 -9.21
N ASN A 269 -0.94 -0.38 -8.72
CA ASN A 269 -1.10 1.05 -8.95
C ASN A 269 0.14 1.68 -9.58
N TYR A 270 0.03 2.20 -10.80
CA TYR A 270 1.14 2.76 -11.57
C TYR A 270 1.01 4.27 -11.63
N ILE A 271 1.86 4.94 -10.88
CA ILE A 271 1.91 6.38 -10.67
C ILE A 271 3.00 6.98 -11.54
N THR A 272 4.22 6.41 -11.49
CA THR A 272 5.39 6.92 -12.20
C THR A 272 5.79 6.02 -13.37
N PHE A 273 6.19 6.64 -14.48
CA PHE A 273 6.57 5.94 -15.70
C PHE A 273 7.96 6.37 -16.17
N SER A 274 8.82 5.40 -16.53
CA SER A 274 10.19 5.66 -16.98
C SER A 274 10.29 6.06 -18.46
N VAL A 275 9.16 6.10 -19.18
CA VAL A 275 9.09 6.43 -20.60
C VAL A 275 8.56 7.84 -20.76
N GLU A 276 9.32 8.72 -21.42
CA GLU A 276 9.05 10.17 -21.50
C GLU A 276 7.66 10.51 -22.08
N ASP A 277 7.12 9.67 -22.96
CA ASP A 277 5.81 9.89 -23.61
C ASP A 277 4.62 9.53 -22.72
N ILE A 278 4.86 8.90 -21.56
CA ILE A 278 3.83 8.45 -20.63
C ILE A 278 3.85 9.34 -19.40
N LYS A 279 2.73 10.02 -19.13
CA LYS A 279 2.67 11.00 -18.05
C LYS A 279 2.44 10.34 -16.70
N ASP A 280 3.16 10.80 -15.70
CA ASP A 280 2.90 10.42 -14.32
C ASP A 280 1.47 10.79 -13.88
N ARG A 281 0.92 9.98 -12.98
CA ARG A 281 -0.44 10.08 -12.47
C ARG A 281 -0.46 10.63 -11.04
N GLN A 282 0.04 11.86 -10.87
CA GLN A 282 0.04 12.52 -9.55
C GLN A 282 -1.35 12.50 -8.91
N GLY A 283 -1.45 12.05 -7.66
CA GLY A 283 -2.71 11.83 -6.95
C GLY A 283 -3.22 10.39 -7.00
N ALA A 284 -2.69 9.52 -7.86
CA ALA A 284 -3.07 8.11 -7.89
C ALA A 284 -2.66 7.36 -6.61
N GLU A 285 -1.71 7.86 -5.83
CA GLU A 285 -1.39 7.38 -4.48
C GLU A 285 -2.63 7.32 -3.56
N TYR A 286 -3.58 8.26 -3.72
CA TYR A 286 -4.83 8.28 -2.96
C TYR A 286 -5.76 7.12 -3.30
N ASP A 287 -5.65 6.54 -4.51
CA ASP A 287 -6.39 5.32 -4.84
C ASP A 287 -5.90 4.15 -3.99
N THR A 288 -4.58 4.02 -3.80
CA THR A 288 -3.99 3.02 -2.89
C THR A 288 -4.53 3.18 -1.48
N ILE A 289 -4.49 4.41 -0.95
CA ILE A 289 -4.92 4.72 0.42
C ILE A 289 -6.40 4.36 0.61
N LYS A 290 -7.28 4.83 -0.29
CA LYS A 290 -8.74 4.61 -0.19
C LYS A 290 -9.10 3.14 -0.33
N ILE A 291 -8.55 2.44 -1.32
CA ILE A 291 -8.84 1.03 -1.57
C ILE A 291 -8.39 0.17 -0.40
N LYS A 292 -7.13 0.34 0.06
CA LYS A 292 -6.62 -0.38 1.23
C LYS A 292 -7.50 -0.16 2.44
N SER A 293 -7.78 1.11 2.77
CA SER A 293 -8.58 1.47 3.94
C SER A 293 -9.96 0.83 3.91
N VAL A 294 -10.68 0.90 2.78
CA VAL A 294 -12.01 0.29 2.66
C VAL A 294 -11.94 -1.22 2.77
N PHE A 295 -11.09 -1.90 2.00
CA PHE A 295 -11.05 -3.36 2.01
C PHE A 295 -10.56 -3.95 3.34
N GLN A 296 -9.56 -3.34 3.98
CA GLN A 296 -9.08 -3.77 5.30
C GLN A 296 -10.14 -3.60 6.38
N GLN A 297 -10.88 -2.47 6.39
CA GLN A 297 -12.02 -2.30 7.30
C GLN A 297 -13.14 -3.32 7.05
N MET A 298 -13.29 -3.81 5.81
CA MET A 298 -14.22 -4.89 5.46
C MET A 298 -13.72 -6.29 5.86
N GLY A 299 -12.47 -6.40 6.35
CA GLY A 299 -11.84 -7.65 6.78
C GLY A 299 -11.07 -8.39 5.70
N TYR A 300 -10.88 -7.78 4.52
CA TYR A 300 -10.13 -8.38 3.42
C TYR A 300 -8.63 -8.21 3.62
N GLU A 301 -7.87 -9.15 3.08
CA GLU A 301 -6.42 -9.03 3.02
C GLU A 301 -6.02 -8.34 1.72
N VAL A 302 -5.12 -7.37 1.81
CA VAL A 302 -4.77 -6.51 0.68
C VAL A 302 -3.27 -6.52 0.46
N GLU A 303 -2.85 -7.07 -0.67
CA GLU A 303 -1.52 -6.92 -1.23
C GLU A 303 -1.54 -5.77 -2.22
N SER A 304 -0.59 -4.85 -2.12
CA SER A 304 -0.51 -3.72 -3.05
C SER A 304 0.90 -3.49 -3.53
N TYR A 305 1.03 -3.14 -4.80
CA TYR A 305 2.31 -2.82 -5.41
C TYR A 305 2.19 -1.55 -6.23
N MET A 306 3.27 -0.78 -6.23
CA MET A 306 3.36 0.47 -6.97
C MET A 306 4.48 0.38 -8.00
N ASP A 307 4.27 0.99 -9.16
CA ASP A 307 5.29 1.25 -10.19
C ASP A 307 6.12 0.02 -10.57
N LEU A 308 5.49 -1.15 -10.61
CA LEU A 308 6.15 -2.39 -11.02
C LEU A 308 6.54 -2.35 -12.50
N THR A 309 7.69 -2.94 -12.84
CA THR A 309 8.02 -3.23 -14.23
C THR A 309 7.07 -4.27 -14.81
N TRP A 310 7.12 -4.48 -16.13
CA TRP A 310 6.38 -5.55 -16.79
C TRP A 310 6.70 -6.92 -16.20
N GLU A 311 7.98 -7.24 -16.03
CA GLU A 311 8.43 -8.54 -15.52
C GLU A 311 7.93 -8.77 -14.09
N ASP A 312 8.07 -7.77 -13.22
CA ASP A 312 7.61 -7.83 -11.84
C ASP A 312 6.08 -7.95 -11.76
N THR A 313 5.36 -7.23 -12.63
CA THR A 313 3.90 -7.30 -12.69
C THR A 313 3.43 -8.69 -13.09
N ILE A 314 4.02 -9.26 -14.14
CA ILE A 314 3.73 -10.62 -14.61
C ILE A 314 4.00 -11.63 -13.50
N TRP A 315 5.12 -11.46 -12.80
CA TRP A 315 5.49 -12.33 -11.68
C TRP A 315 4.47 -12.23 -10.54
N ARG A 316 4.05 -11.02 -10.14
CA ARG A 316 3.04 -10.84 -9.07
C ARG A 316 1.67 -11.37 -9.43
N ILE A 317 1.22 -11.18 -10.67
CA ILE A 317 -0.04 -11.78 -11.15
C ILE A 317 0.03 -13.31 -11.04
N LYS A 318 1.15 -13.92 -11.43
CA LYS A 318 1.34 -15.39 -11.34
C LYS A 318 1.39 -15.87 -9.88
N GLU A 319 2.15 -15.19 -9.03
CA GLU A 319 2.26 -15.50 -7.60
C GLU A 319 0.87 -15.44 -6.95
N PHE A 320 0.17 -14.32 -7.11
CA PHE A 320 -1.15 -14.11 -6.53
C PHE A 320 -2.16 -15.13 -7.04
N SER A 321 -2.29 -15.27 -8.36
CA SER A 321 -3.25 -16.20 -8.98
C SER A 321 -2.98 -17.67 -8.67
N SER A 322 -1.77 -18.02 -8.24
CA SER A 322 -1.36 -19.39 -7.86
C SER A 322 -1.24 -19.60 -6.35
N SER A 323 -1.55 -18.58 -5.53
CA SER A 323 -1.37 -18.62 -4.08
C SER A 323 -2.21 -19.71 -3.42
N GLU A 324 -1.60 -20.47 -2.50
CA GLU A 324 -2.32 -21.44 -1.66
C GLU A 324 -3.37 -20.76 -0.77
N HIS A 325 -3.19 -19.48 -0.44
CA HIS A 325 -4.15 -18.71 0.35
C HIS A 325 -5.49 -18.55 -0.35
N LEU A 326 -5.49 -18.48 -1.70
CA LEU A 326 -6.72 -18.38 -2.47
C LEU A 326 -7.65 -19.58 -2.23
N LYS A 327 -7.11 -20.77 -1.96
CA LYS A 327 -7.92 -21.97 -1.72
C LYS A 327 -8.79 -21.89 -0.46
N ASN A 328 -8.47 -20.97 0.45
CA ASN A 328 -9.11 -20.84 1.76
C ASN A 328 -9.97 -19.58 1.90
N VAL A 329 -10.18 -18.81 0.82
CA VAL A 329 -10.98 -17.59 0.82
C VAL A 329 -12.14 -17.67 -0.18
N GLY A 330 -13.12 -16.79 0.01
CA GLY A 330 -14.32 -16.75 -0.81
C GLY A 330 -14.18 -16.10 -2.18
N CYS A 331 -13.20 -15.20 -2.34
CA CYS A 331 -12.98 -14.50 -3.60
C CYS A 331 -11.58 -13.92 -3.78
N ALA A 332 -11.23 -13.67 -5.03
CA ALA A 332 -10.09 -12.88 -5.44
C ALA A 332 -10.58 -11.55 -6.05
N ILE A 333 -9.96 -10.45 -5.66
CA ILE A 333 -10.23 -9.13 -6.24
C ILE A 333 -8.92 -8.57 -6.76
N VAL A 334 -8.87 -8.16 -8.03
CA VAL A 334 -7.70 -7.52 -8.62
C VAL A 334 -8.09 -6.13 -9.08
N VAL A 335 -7.39 -5.12 -8.58
CA VAL A 335 -7.59 -3.72 -8.94
C VAL A 335 -6.36 -3.23 -9.67
N VAL A 336 -6.55 -2.75 -10.90
CA VAL A 336 -5.51 -2.18 -11.74
C VAL A 336 -5.81 -0.70 -11.96
N SER A 337 -4.99 0.11 -11.32
CA SER A 337 -4.95 1.56 -11.48
C SER A 337 -3.74 1.88 -12.35
N SER A 338 -3.94 2.01 -13.66
CA SER A 338 -2.91 2.44 -14.62
C SER A 338 -3.55 3.16 -15.80
N HIS A 339 -2.72 3.81 -16.63
CA HIS A 339 -3.09 4.18 -18.00
C HIS A 339 -3.50 2.95 -18.81
N GLY A 340 -4.39 3.18 -19.78
CA GLY A 340 -4.66 2.20 -20.83
C GLY A 340 -3.45 2.08 -21.75
N GLY A 341 -3.18 0.88 -22.22
CA GLY A 341 -2.10 0.60 -23.14
C GLY A 341 -2.33 1.13 -24.55
N HIS A 342 -1.44 0.75 -25.46
CA HIS A 342 -1.50 1.09 -26.87
C HIS A 342 -2.76 0.54 -27.55
N ASP A 343 -3.33 -0.55 -27.03
CA ASP A 343 -4.68 -0.98 -27.35
C ASP A 343 -5.65 -0.71 -26.20
N SER A 344 -6.94 -0.55 -26.50
CA SER A 344 -7.94 -0.29 -25.47
C SER A 344 -8.08 -1.43 -24.45
N SER A 345 -7.45 -2.59 -24.68
CA SER A 345 -7.59 -3.85 -23.95
C SER A 345 -6.42 -4.25 -23.07
N SER A 346 -5.52 -3.31 -22.81
CA SER A 346 -4.33 -3.50 -22.00
C SER A 346 -4.13 -2.34 -21.05
N PHE A 347 -3.28 -2.54 -20.06
CA PHE A 347 -2.82 -1.48 -19.17
C PHE A 347 -1.30 -1.42 -19.22
N THR A 348 -0.75 -0.23 -18.99
CA THR A 348 0.70 0.02 -19.09
C THR A 348 1.39 -0.11 -17.74
N THR A 349 2.59 -0.69 -17.71
CA THR A 349 3.45 -0.81 -16.51
C THR A 349 4.44 0.36 -16.41
N SER A 350 5.19 0.47 -15.30
CA SER A 350 6.05 1.65 -15.08
C SER A 350 7.17 1.80 -16.12
N ASP A 351 7.62 0.70 -16.70
CA ASP A 351 8.59 0.64 -17.80
C ASP A 351 7.96 0.84 -19.20
N GLY A 352 6.68 1.19 -19.26
CA GLY A 352 5.96 1.55 -20.49
C GLY A 352 5.54 0.37 -21.37
N GLN A 353 5.64 -0.86 -20.87
CA GLN A 353 5.13 -2.05 -21.57
C GLN A 353 3.68 -2.31 -21.21
N ASP A 354 2.96 -2.98 -22.11
CA ASP A 354 1.54 -3.27 -21.91
C ASP A 354 1.28 -4.72 -21.48
N ILE A 355 0.29 -4.88 -20.60
CA ILE A 355 -0.26 -6.17 -20.21
C ILE A 355 -1.74 -6.21 -20.59
N SER A 356 -2.10 -7.20 -21.42
CA SER A 356 -3.50 -7.39 -21.81
C SER A 356 -4.37 -7.78 -20.61
N VAL A 357 -5.59 -7.25 -20.56
CA VAL A 357 -6.62 -7.66 -19.59
C VAL A 357 -6.89 -9.16 -19.69
N SER A 358 -6.88 -9.70 -20.91
CA SER A 358 -7.05 -11.13 -21.18
C SER A 358 -5.97 -11.97 -20.50
N TYR A 359 -4.70 -11.55 -20.49
CA TYR A 359 -3.63 -12.26 -19.77
C TYR A 359 -3.96 -12.44 -18.29
N LEU A 360 -4.43 -11.36 -17.67
CA LEU A 360 -4.76 -11.34 -16.25
C LEU A 360 -5.94 -12.28 -15.96
N HIS A 361 -6.99 -12.28 -16.79
CA HIS A 361 -8.07 -13.27 -16.68
C HIS A 361 -7.58 -14.71 -16.88
N GLN A 362 -6.73 -14.94 -17.88
CA GLN A 362 -6.18 -16.26 -18.18
C GLN A 362 -5.36 -16.84 -17.02
N SER A 363 -4.69 -16.00 -16.23
CA SER A 363 -3.97 -16.45 -15.03
C SER A 363 -4.88 -17.17 -14.01
N PHE A 364 -6.13 -16.75 -13.89
CA PHE A 364 -7.12 -17.42 -13.03
C PHE A 364 -7.86 -18.54 -13.75
N ILE A 365 -8.17 -18.39 -15.05
CA ILE A 365 -8.87 -19.41 -15.85
C ILE A 365 -8.06 -20.70 -15.92
N LYS A 366 -6.74 -20.58 -16.14
CA LYS A 366 -5.82 -21.72 -16.25
C LYS A 366 -5.43 -22.32 -14.89
N ASN A 367 -5.96 -21.81 -13.78
CA ASN A 367 -5.67 -22.34 -12.45
C ASN A 367 -6.23 -23.76 -12.31
N ARG A 368 -5.40 -24.69 -11.81
CA ARG A 368 -5.77 -26.11 -11.67
C ARG A 368 -6.60 -26.41 -10.42
N SER A 369 -6.57 -25.55 -9.40
CA SER A 369 -7.38 -25.68 -8.19
C SER A 369 -8.86 -25.49 -8.52
N ARG A 370 -9.68 -26.42 -8.05
CA ARG A 370 -11.14 -26.34 -8.20
C ARG A 370 -11.70 -25.19 -7.38
N GLU A 371 -11.17 -24.98 -6.18
CA GLU A 371 -11.54 -23.90 -5.26
C GLU A 371 -11.35 -22.54 -5.95
N VAL A 372 -10.18 -22.32 -6.57
CA VAL A 372 -9.90 -21.09 -7.33
C VAL A 372 -10.77 -20.97 -8.58
N ARG A 373 -11.09 -22.05 -9.29
CA ARG A 373 -11.98 -21.96 -10.46
C ARG A 373 -13.43 -21.65 -10.08
N GLU A 374 -13.92 -22.14 -8.95
CA GLU A 374 -15.31 -21.97 -8.51
C GLU A 374 -15.58 -20.69 -7.69
N MET A 375 -14.54 -20.06 -7.12
CA MET A 375 -14.71 -18.79 -6.38
C MET A 375 -15.07 -17.61 -7.27
N ALA A 376 -15.60 -16.55 -6.66
CA ALA A 376 -15.81 -15.27 -7.33
C ALA A 376 -14.48 -14.56 -7.60
N LYS A 377 -14.33 -14.02 -8.82
CA LYS A 377 -13.15 -13.25 -9.24
C LYS A 377 -13.61 -11.91 -9.78
N ILE A 378 -13.17 -10.83 -9.15
CA ILE A 378 -13.60 -9.47 -9.44
C ILE A 378 -12.41 -8.67 -9.93
N PHE A 379 -12.51 -8.08 -11.12
CA PHE A 379 -11.48 -7.24 -11.71
C PHE A 379 -11.97 -5.82 -11.84
N ILE A 380 -11.16 -4.85 -11.42
CA ILE A 380 -11.50 -3.42 -11.50
C ILE A 380 -10.37 -2.73 -12.25
N PHE A 381 -10.69 -2.17 -13.40
CA PHE A 381 -9.75 -1.49 -14.28
C PHE A 381 -10.13 -0.03 -14.44
N GLN A 382 -9.16 0.86 -14.23
CA GLN A 382 -9.45 2.28 -14.27
C GLN A 382 -9.52 2.88 -15.68
N PHE A 383 -8.56 2.59 -16.56
CA PHE A 383 -8.46 3.23 -17.89
C PHE A 383 -8.27 2.26 -19.05
N CYS A 384 -8.62 0.99 -18.88
CA CYS A 384 -8.62 0.02 -19.98
C CYS A 384 -9.94 -0.75 -20.02
N ARG A 385 -10.22 -1.40 -21.16
CA ARG A 385 -11.39 -2.23 -21.47
C ARG A 385 -10.95 -3.50 -22.21
N GLY A 386 -11.09 -4.66 -21.58
CA GLY A 386 -10.74 -5.94 -22.23
C GLY A 386 -11.95 -6.68 -22.79
N GLU A 387 -11.85 -7.20 -24.01
CA GLU A 387 -12.66 -8.34 -24.43
C GLU A 387 -11.90 -9.64 -24.11
N VAL A 388 -12.60 -10.61 -23.50
CA VAL A 388 -12.03 -11.94 -23.25
C VAL A 388 -12.49 -12.88 -24.34
N TYR A 389 -11.56 -13.32 -25.17
CA TYR A 389 -11.83 -14.36 -26.14
C TYR A 389 -11.54 -15.73 -25.51
N PRO A 390 -12.46 -16.70 -25.59
CA PRO A 390 -12.19 -18.06 -25.13
C PRO A 390 -11.01 -18.63 -25.91
N VAL A 391 -9.98 -19.07 -25.19
CA VAL A 391 -8.84 -19.77 -25.78
C VAL A 391 -9.32 -21.15 -26.22
N ARG A 392 -9.42 -21.38 -27.54
CA ARG A 392 -9.64 -22.71 -28.10
C ARG A 392 -8.33 -23.49 -28.05
N GLU A 393 -7.97 -24.04 -26.89
CA GLU A 393 -6.92 -25.06 -26.83
C GLU A 393 -7.51 -26.38 -27.38
N THR A 394 -6.87 -26.92 -28.42
CA THR A 394 -7.33 -28.08 -29.19
C THR A 394 -6.95 -29.42 -28.56
N ASP A 395 -6.79 -29.50 -27.23
CA ASP A 395 -6.45 -30.75 -26.57
C ASP A 395 -7.38 -31.07 -25.39
N ASN A 396 -8.04 -32.22 -25.50
CA ASN A 396 -9.21 -32.64 -24.72
C ASN A 396 -8.84 -33.05 -23.27
N SER A 397 -9.43 -32.39 -22.26
CA SER A 397 -10.01 -33.03 -21.05
C SER A 397 -10.44 -32.03 -19.96
N MET A 398 -9.98 -30.78 -19.99
CA MET A 398 -10.38 -29.73 -19.04
C MET A 398 -11.08 -28.55 -19.73
N ASP A 399 -12.22 -28.14 -19.18
CA ASP A 399 -12.95 -26.94 -19.58
C ASP A 399 -12.28 -25.69 -18.97
N PHE A 400 -11.61 -24.91 -19.83
CA PHE A 400 -10.99 -23.62 -19.51
C PHE A 400 -11.85 -22.44 -19.98
N SER A 401 -13.18 -22.58 -20.02
CA SER A 401 -14.04 -21.42 -20.22
C SER A 401 -13.88 -20.43 -19.05
N PRO A 402 -13.98 -19.11 -19.30
CA PRO A 402 -14.10 -18.13 -18.21
C PRO A 402 -15.29 -18.48 -17.31
N LYS A 403 -15.09 -18.59 -16.00
CA LYS A 403 -16.14 -18.87 -15.00
C LYS A 403 -16.00 -18.01 -13.77
N ASN A 404 -17.13 -17.51 -13.28
CA ASN A 404 -17.22 -16.71 -12.05
C ASN A 404 -16.30 -15.47 -12.09
N ILE A 405 -16.17 -14.83 -13.27
CA ILE A 405 -15.36 -13.63 -13.47
C ILE A 405 -16.27 -12.43 -13.79
N VAL A 406 -16.07 -11.32 -13.10
CA VAL A 406 -16.70 -10.03 -13.44
C VAL A 406 -15.63 -8.96 -13.52
N SER A 407 -15.72 -8.10 -14.53
CA SER A 407 -14.82 -6.97 -14.72
C SER A 407 -15.58 -5.66 -14.74
N PHE A 408 -15.02 -4.64 -14.08
CA PHE A 408 -15.53 -3.28 -14.05
C PHE A 408 -14.52 -2.34 -14.69
N TYR A 409 -15.00 -1.46 -15.55
CA TYR A 409 -14.16 -0.54 -16.32
C TYR A 409 -14.62 0.89 -16.11
N SER A 410 -13.68 1.79 -15.84
CA SER A 410 -13.97 3.22 -16.03
C SER A 410 -13.79 3.59 -17.49
N THR A 411 -14.72 4.40 -17.99
CA THR A 411 -14.86 4.73 -19.41
C THR A 411 -14.33 6.11 -19.75
N SER A 412 -13.66 6.79 -18.80
CA SER A 412 -13.13 8.13 -18.99
C SER A 412 -11.71 8.12 -19.56
N ASP A 413 -11.43 9.04 -20.47
CA ASP A 413 -10.09 9.31 -20.97
C ASP A 413 -9.17 9.69 -19.79
N GLY A 414 -8.11 8.91 -19.55
CA GLY A 414 -7.29 8.95 -18.33
C GLY A 414 -6.64 10.29 -17.97
N PHE A 415 -6.66 11.24 -18.90
CA PHE A 415 -6.12 12.60 -18.73
C PHE A 415 -6.91 13.52 -17.81
N VAL A 416 -8.20 13.26 -17.57
CA VAL A 416 -9.07 14.20 -16.84
C VAL A 416 -9.15 13.88 -15.34
N ALA A 417 -8.87 12.64 -14.95
CA ALA A 417 -9.17 12.11 -13.63
C ALA A 417 -8.31 12.69 -12.49
N TYR A 418 -7.08 13.13 -12.78
CA TYR A 418 -6.08 13.53 -11.77
C TYR A 418 -5.70 15.01 -11.84
N ARG A 419 -6.64 15.87 -12.28
CA ARG A 419 -6.41 17.32 -12.36
C ARG A 419 -6.19 17.97 -10.99
N ASP A 420 -6.71 17.35 -9.93
CA ASP A 420 -6.39 17.70 -8.55
C ASP A 420 -5.49 16.61 -7.94
N PRO A 421 -4.21 16.93 -7.63
CA PRO A 421 -3.25 15.98 -7.08
C PRO A 421 -3.64 15.42 -5.71
N HIS A 422 -4.73 15.88 -5.08
CA HIS A 422 -5.15 15.42 -3.75
C HIS A 422 -6.36 14.47 -3.75
N SER A 423 -6.93 14.14 -4.91
CA SER A 423 -8.29 13.53 -4.97
C SER A 423 -8.36 12.07 -5.43
N GLY A 424 -7.33 11.57 -6.11
CA GLY A 424 -7.33 10.23 -6.70
C GLY A 424 -8.30 10.06 -7.88
N SER A 425 -8.52 8.82 -8.31
CA SER A 425 -9.49 8.48 -9.35
C SER A 425 -10.91 8.84 -8.92
N PRO A 426 -11.70 9.54 -9.75
CA PRO A 426 -13.14 9.67 -9.51
C PRO A 426 -13.84 8.31 -9.47
N PHE A 427 -13.36 7.32 -10.23
CA PHE A 427 -13.97 5.99 -10.32
C PHE A 427 -13.77 5.19 -9.07
N LEU A 428 -12.50 5.03 -8.68
CA LEU A 428 -12.15 4.25 -7.51
C LEU A 428 -12.64 4.95 -6.24
N SER A 429 -12.64 6.29 -6.21
CA SER A 429 -13.24 7.06 -5.12
C SER A 429 -14.75 6.79 -4.96
N VAL A 430 -15.54 6.94 -6.03
CA VAL A 430 -16.99 6.66 -5.96
C VAL A 430 -17.25 5.20 -5.62
N MET A 431 -16.47 4.27 -6.15
CA MET A 431 -16.59 2.85 -5.81
C MET A 431 -16.34 2.61 -4.32
N CYS A 432 -15.26 3.16 -3.77
CA CYS A 432 -14.93 3.07 -2.35
C CYS A 432 -16.01 3.68 -1.45
N GLU A 433 -16.56 4.85 -1.82
CA GLU A 433 -17.68 5.46 -1.09
C GLU A 433 -18.90 4.53 -1.03
N VAL A 434 -19.28 3.97 -2.19
CA VAL A 434 -20.44 3.08 -2.29
C VAL A 434 -20.22 1.79 -1.49
N LEU A 435 -19.02 1.22 -1.57
CA LEU A 435 -18.64 0.05 -0.76
C LEU A 435 -18.75 0.37 0.73
N ALA A 436 -18.12 1.45 1.19
CA ALA A 436 -18.14 1.84 2.59
C ALA A 436 -19.56 2.06 3.13
N GLU A 437 -20.44 2.65 2.34
CA GLU A 437 -21.80 2.99 2.75
C GLU A 437 -22.80 1.83 2.65
N ARG A 438 -22.59 0.87 1.73
CA ARG A 438 -23.65 -0.06 1.30
C ARG A 438 -23.24 -1.52 1.21
N ALA A 439 -21.95 -1.87 1.23
CA ALA A 439 -21.49 -3.26 1.10
C ALA A 439 -21.99 -4.20 2.20
N PHE A 440 -22.47 -3.66 3.33
CA PHE A 440 -23.06 -4.43 4.42
C PHE A 440 -24.47 -4.99 4.14
N LYS A 441 -25.12 -4.53 3.06
CA LYS A 441 -26.51 -4.89 2.76
C LYS A 441 -26.78 -5.21 1.29
N ASP A 442 -26.05 -4.59 0.38
CA ASP A 442 -26.31 -4.68 -1.05
C ASP A 442 -25.32 -5.66 -1.70
N ASN A 443 -25.77 -6.36 -2.75
CA ASN A 443 -24.89 -7.21 -3.56
C ASN A 443 -24.10 -6.36 -4.57
N LEU A 444 -23.10 -6.96 -5.20
CA LEU A 444 -22.20 -6.31 -6.15
C LEU A 444 -22.91 -5.59 -7.31
N ASP A 445 -24.00 -6.15 -7.84
CA ASP A 445 -24.75 -5.51 -8.93
C ASP A 445 -25.49 -4.25 -8.45
N ASP A 446 -26.11 -4.32 -7.27
CA ASP A 446 -26.79 -3.17 -6.67
C ASP A 446 -25.78 -2.06 -6.31
N LEU A 447 -24.60 -2.44 -5.81
CA LEU A 447 -23.49 -1.52 -5.54
C LEU A 447 -23.02 -0.85 -6.84
N PHE A 448 -22.82 -1.61 -7.92
CA PHE A 448 -22.37 -1.04 -9.18
C PHE A 448 -23.40 -0.12 -9.83
N ARG A 449 -24.70 -0.46 -9.73
CA ARG A 449 -25.78 0.46 -10.18
C ARG A 449 -25.76 1.78 -9.41
N GLU A 450 -25.44 1.75 -8.12
CA GLU A 450 -25.27 2.96 -7.31
C GLU A 450 -24.03 3.77 -7.73
N VAL A 451 -22.91 3.11 -8.08
CA VAL A 451 -21.72 3.77 -8.66
C VAL A 451 -22.09 4.51 -9.95
N GLN A 452 -22.74 3.83 -10.89
CA GLN A 452 -23.20 4.44 -12.15
C GLN A 452 -24.17 5.60 -11.92
N ARG A 453 -25.06 5.49 -10.92
CA ARG A 453 -25.98 6.57 -10.53
C ARG A 453 -25.23 7.79 -10.02
N ARG A 454 -24.23 7.62 -9.14
CA ARG A 454 -23.41 8.73 -8.61
C ARG A 454 -22.61 9.41 -9.71
N TYR A 455 -22.09 8.64 -10.66
CA TYR A 455 -21.43 9.16 -11.86
C TYR A 455 -22.33 10.11 -12.66
N LYS A 456 -23.57 9.68 -12.94
CA LYS A 456 -24.56 10.50 -13.65
C LYS A 456 -24.90 11.78 -12.88
N VAL A 457 -25.07 11.70 -11.56
CA VAL A 457 -25.40 12.86 -10.72
C VAL A 457 -24.24 13.86 -10.65
N ARG A 458 -22.99 13.38 -10.62
CA ARG A 458 -21.79 14.23 -10.63
C ARG A 458 -21.48 14.83 -12.00
N GLY A 459 -22.33 14.62 -13.01
CA GLY A 459 -22.14 15.17 -14.35
C GLY A 459 -20.91 14.62 -15.07
N MET A 460 -20.41 13.43 -14.68
CA MET A 460 -19.25 12.82 -15.33
C MET A 460 -19.65 12.38 -16.74
N GLY A 461 -18.90 12.81 -17.75
CA GLY A 461 -19.22 12.61 -19.17
C GLY A 461 -19.18 11.16 -19.67
N THR A 462 -18.87 10.19 -18.80
CA THR A 462 -18.79 8.78 -19.15
C THR A 462 -19.46 7.92 -18.07
N THR A 463 -19.88 6.70 -18.40
CA THR A 463 -20.56 5.79 -17.46
C THR A 463 -19.74 4.52 -17.31
N PRO A 464 -19.27 4.17 -16.09
CA PRO A 464 -18.54 2.93 -15.86
C PRO A 464 -19.29 1.70 -16.39
N GLU A 465 -18.55 0.76 -16.95
CA GLU A 465 -19.07 -0.45 -17.59
C GLU A 465 -18.77 -1.70 -16.77
N LYS A 466 -19.59 -2.73 -16.98
CA LYS A 466 -19.47 -4.05 -16.36
C LYS A 466 -19.48 -5.11 -17.46
N GLN A 467 -18.59 -6.10 -17.36
CA GLN A 467 -18.59 -7.30 -18.19
C GLN A 467 -18.66 -8.53 -17.29
N ASP A 468 -19.68 -9.35 -17.52
CA ASP A 468 -19.87 -10.63 -16.83
C ASP A 468 -19.33 -11.78 -17.72
N LEU A 469 -18.47 -12.60 -17.14
CA LEU A 469 -17.90 -13.80 -17.74
C LEU A 469 -18.30 -15.00 -16.87
N ASP A 470 -19.55 -15.43 -17.09
CA ASP A 470 -20.24 -16.48 -16.31
C ASP A 470 -20.23 -16.18 -14.79
N PHE A 471 -20.47 -14.91 -14.43
CA PHE A 471 -20.64 -14.46 -13.05
C PHE A 471 -22.11 -14.47 -12.66
N CYS A 472 -22.64 -15.66 -12.37
CA CYS A 472 -24.09 -15.88 -12.31
C CYS A 472 -24.71 -15.78 -10.90
N LYS A 473 -23.91 -15.79 -9.82
CA LYS A 473 -24.39 -15.74 -8.43
C LYS A 473 -24.30 -14.34 -7.86
N LYS A 474 -25.15 -14.04 -6.88
CA LYS A 474 -25.06 -12.80 -6.11
C LYS A 474 -23.81 -12.80 -5.25
N PHE A 475 -23.06 -11.70 -5.31
CA PHE A 475 -21.88 -11.49 -4.50
C PHE A 475 -22.17 -10.46 -3.41
N TYR A 476 -21.98 -10.84 -2.15
CA TYR A 476 -22.03 -9.93 -1.00
C TYR A 476 -20.65 -9.87 -0.38
N PHE A 477 -20.15 -8.67 -0.10
CA PHE A 477 -18.81 -8.50 0.47
C PHE A 477 -18.71 -8.95 1.92
N ASN A 478 -19.82 -8.99 2.66
CA ASN A 478 -19.90 -9.38 4.06
C ASN A 478 -18.89 -8.63 4.97
N PRO A 479 -18.83 -7.28 4.96
CA PRO A 479 -17.83 -6.53 5.71
C PRO A 479 -17.90 -6.79 7.21
N ARG A 480 -16.76 -7.13 7.82
CA ARG A 480 -16.64 -7.52 9.25
C ARG A 480 -15.22 -7.29 9.77
N LEU A 481 -15.07 -7.25 11.10
CA LEU A 481 -13.76 -7.33 11.75
C LEU A 481 -13.21 -8.76 11.60
N ARG A 482 -11.89 -8.89 11.33
CA ARG A 482 -11.19 -10.19 11.35
C ARG A 482 -11.20 -10.76 12.78
N LYS A 483 -11.30 -12.08 12.90
CA LYS A 483 -11.30 -12.79 14.18
C LYS A 483 -9.92 -12.98 14.78
#